data_AF-A0A7X1AW60-F1
#
_entry.id   AF-A0A7X1AW60-F1
#
_cell.length_a   1.000
_cell.length_b   1.000
_cell.length_c   1.000
_cell.angle_alpha   90.00
_cell.angle_beta   90.00
_cell.angle_gamma   90.00
#
_symmetry.space_group_name_H-M   'P 1'
#
loop_
_entity.id
_entity.type
_entity.pdbx_description
1 polymer ?
#
loop_
_entity_poly.entity_id
_entity_poly.type
_entity_poly.pdbx_seq_one_letter_code
_entity_poly.pdbx_strand_id
1 'polypeptide(L)'
;MNEWKTELNSFLEMIFNAPYGTKPFWVSAGIALGVLLIFGWLISNFIFSAKRGMIISFIANLLPGAAAIAGWIAVTLYAVPELNAGPVRDYLPLAGAILAGFLATMIFSRFILGITEGKVFISMIMTYACVAGAIFIGGSLVKNVDSGLESLENKQNERQQESDSILQY
;
A
#
# COMPACT_ATOMS: atom_id res chain seq x y z
N MET A 1 -6.94 -1.81 -23.55
CA MET A 1 -6.83 -0.64 -22.63
C MET A 1 -7.64 -0.81 -21.34
N ASN A 2 -8.77 -1.54 -21.35
CA ASN A 2 -9.55 -1.80 -20.13
C ASN A 2 -8.91 -2.86 -19.21
N GLU A 3 -8.30 -3.91 -19.77
CA GLU A 3 -7.65 -4.98 -19.00
C GLU A 3 -6.53 -4.47 -18.09
N TRP A 4 -5.72 -3.53 -18.58
CA TRP A 4 -4.63 -2.92 -17.80
C TRP A 4 -5.15 -2.19 -16.55
N LYS A 5 -6.31 -1.53 -16.64
CA LYS A 5 -6.94 -0.85 -15.50
C LYS A 5 -7.53 -1.86 -14.52
N THR A 6 -8.13 -2.94 -15.03
CA THR A 6 -8.68 -4.02 -14.19
C THR A 6 -7.59 -4.70 -13.38
N GLU A 7 -6.47 -5.04 -14.02
CA GLU A 7 -5.32 -5.68 -13.34
C GLU A 7 -4.65 -4.75 -12.35
N LEU A 8 -4.51 -3.46 -12.70
CA LEU A 8 -4.02 -2.45 -11.76
C LEU A 8 -4.91 -2.38 -10.52
N ASN A 9 -6.23 -2.30 -10.70
CA ASN A 9 -7.17 -2.24 -9.60
C ASN A 9 -7.09 -3.52 -8.75
N SER A 10 -7.07 -4.70 -9.38
CA SER A 10 -6.96 -5.98 -8.67
C SER A 10 -5.68 -6.06 -7.81
N PHE A 11 -4.55 -5.61 -8.34
CA PHE A 11 -3.30 -5.56 -7.60
C PHE A 11 -3.35 -4.58 -6.42
N LEU A 12 -3.92 -3.38 -6.63
CA LEU A 12 -4.08 -2.40 -5.56
C LEU A 12 -5.05 -2.89 -4.46
N GLU A 13 -6.15 -3.54 -4.85
CA GLU A 13 -7.10 -4.16 -3.92
C GLU A 13 -6.44 -5.26 -3.09
N MET A 14 -5.54 -6.05 -3.70
CA MET A 14 -4.75 -7.05 -3.02
C MET A 14 -3.80 -6.44 -1.98
N ILE A 15 -3.11 -5.34 -2.33
CA ILE A 15 -2.18 -4.66 -1.42
C ILE A 15 -2.92 -4.01 -0.24
N PHE A 16 -4.01 -3.30 -0.52
CA PHE A 16 -4.74 -2.54 0.50
C PHE A 16 -5.82 -3.36 1.21
N ASN A 17 -6.05 -4.60 0.78
CA ASN A 17 -7.07 -5.51 1.30
C ASN A 17 -8.47 -4.84 1.39
N ALA A 18 -8.79 -4.02 0.38
CA ALA A 18 -10.02 -3.24 0.32
C ALA A 18 -10.41 -2.99 -1.15
N PRO A 19 -11.71 -2.99 -1.50
CA PRO A 19 -12.14 -2.74 -2.87
C PRO A 19 -11.80 -1.32 -3.35
N TYR A 20 -11.39 -1.18 -4.60
CA TYR A 20 -10.97 0.09 -5.18
C TYR A 20 -12.14 1.08 -5.18
N GLY A 21 -11.86 2.33 -4.77
CA GLY A 21 -12.87 3.38 -4.69
C GLY A 21 -13.64 3.45 -3.37
N THR A 22 -13.45 2.51 -2.45
CA THR A 22 -14.07 2.56 -1.12
C THR A 22 -13.30 3.48 -0.16
N LYS A 23 -13.98 4.01 0.87
CA LYS A 23 -13.31 4.76 1.96
C LYS A 23 -12.11 4.01 2.58
N PRO A 24 -12.22 2.72 2.99
CA PRO A 24 -11.10 2.00 3.58
C PRO A 24 -9.90 1.84 2.63
N PHE A 25 -10.13 1.75 1.32
CA PHE A 25 -9.06 1.74 0.32
C PHE A 25 -8.27 3.06 0.34
N TRP A 26 -8.96 4.20 0.27
CA TRP A 26 -8.30 5.52 0.25
C TRP A 26 -7.58 5.85 1.54
N VAL A 27 -8.13 5.45 2.69
CA VAL A 27 -7.45 5.62 3.97
C VAL A 27 -6.17 4.77 4.02
N SER A 28 -6.24 3.51 3.62
CA SER A 28 -5.07 2.62 3.58
C SER A 28 -4.00 3.11 2.61
N ALA A 29 -4.40 3.58 1.42
CA ALA A 29 -3.50 4.17 0.44
C ALA A 29 -2.84 5.47 0.96
N GLY A 30 -3.60 6.32 1.64
CA GLY A 30 -3.08 7.54 2.26
C GLY A 30 -2.06 7.25 3.37
N ILE A 31 -2.37 6.29 4.24
CA ILE A 31 -1.44 5.82 5.29
C ILE A 31 -0.18 5.23 4.65
N ALA A 32 -0.32 4.38 3.64
CA ALA A 32 0.80 3.78 2.94
C ALA A 32 1.73 4.83 2.31
N LEU A 33 1.16 5.83 1.61
CA LEU A 33 1.93 6.93 1.03
C LEU A 33 2.62 7.79 2.08
N GLY A 34 1.92 8.13 3.17
CA GLY A 34 2.50 8.91 4.27
C GLY A 34 3.65 8.17 4.95
N VAL A 35 3.50 6.88 5.18
CA VAL A 35 4.53 6.03 5.79
C VAL A 35 5.69 5.83 4.83
N LEU A 36 5.43 5.59 3.55
CA LEU A 36 6.47 5.48 2.51
C LEU A 36 7.31 6.77 2.44
N LEU A 37 6.67 7.94 2.52
CA LEU A 37 7.33 9.24 2.54
C LEU A 37 8.20 9.42 3.80
N ILE A 38 7.59 9.25 4.97
CA ILE A 38 8.24 9.52 6.27
C ILE A 38 9.33 8.49 6.56
N PHE A 39 8.99 7.19 6.53
CA PHE A 39 9.94 6.12 6.85
C PHE A 39 10.95 5.91 5.73
N GLY A 40 10.56 6.07 4.46
CA GLY A 40 11.50 6.02 3.35
C GLY A 40 12.59 7.08 3.48
N TRP A 41 12.22 8.30 3.92
CA TRP A 41 13.18 9.35 4.22
C TRP A 41 14.00 9.06 5.49
N LEU A 42 13.36 8.69 6.59
CA LEU A 42 14.03 8.45 7.88
C LEU A 42 15.05 7.32 7.79
N ILE A 43 14.66 6.17 7.24
CA ILE A 43 15.52 4.99 7.11
C ILE A 43 16.69 5.30 6.17
N SER A 44 16.41 5.86 4.99
CA SER A 44 17.47 6.17 4.02
C SER A 44 18.49 7.16 4.58
N ASN A 45 18.05 8.21 5.28
CA ASN A 45 18.94 9.28 5.73
C ASN A 45 19.59 9.02 7.09
N PHE A 46 18.83 8.56 8.08
CA PHE A 46 19.36 8.41 9.44
C PHE A 46 20.05 7.06 9.63
N ILE A 47 19.51 5.98 9.06
CA ILE A 47 20.08 4.64 9.22
C ILE A 47 21.21 4.40 8.21
N PHE A 48 21.00 4.81 6.95
CA PHE A 48 21.94 4.52 5.87
C PHE A 48 22.74 5.71 5.34
N SER A 49 22.54 6.92 5.91
CA SER A 49 23.32 8.12 5.60
C SER A 49 23.30 8.55 4.12
N ALA A 50 22.16 8.40 3.43
CA ALA A 50 22.00 8.82 2.03
C ALA A 50 22.25 10.32 1.77
N LYS A 51 22.08 11.16 2.80
CA LYS A 51 22.12 12.64 2.71
C LYS A 51 21.26 13.19 1.56
N ARG A 52 20.09 12.60 1.31
CA ARG A 52 19.13 13.01 0.28
C ARG A 52 17.90 13.67 0.91
N GLY A 53 17.34 14.66 0.20
CA GLY A 53 16.09 15.29 0.62
C GLY A 53 14.91 14.32 0.64
N MET A 54 13.88 14.65 1.41
CA MET A 54 12.67 13.83 1.58
C MET A 54 12.01 13.43 0.26
N ILE A 55 11.88 14.37 -0.67
CA ILE A 55 11.28 14.11 -2.00
C ILE A 55 12.09 13.10 -2.80
N ILE A 56 13.43 13.20 -2.77
CA ILE A 56 14.32 12.30 -3.49
C ILE A 56 14.23 10.88 -2.91
N SER A 57 14.23 10.77 -1.57
CA SER A 57 14.04 9.49 -0.90
C SER A 57 12.69 8.87 -1.22
N PHE A 58 11.63 9.68 -1.28
CA PHE A 58 10.30 9.21 -1.66
C PHE A 58 10.26 8.67 -3.08
N ILE A 59 10.78 9.41 -4.06
CA ILE A 59 10.84 8.97 -5.46
C ILE A 59 11.64 7.66 -5.60
N ALA A 60 12.77 7.55 -4.88
CA ALA A 60 13.57 6.34 -4.86
C ALA A 60 12.82 5.12 -4.32
N ASN A 61 11.89 5.34 -3.37
CA ASN A 61 11.03 4.30 -2.82
C ASN A 61 9.81 4.00 -3.70
N LEU A 62 9.30 5.00 -4.43
CA LEU A 62 8.12 4.84 -5.29
C LEU A 62 8.42 4.05 -6.57
N LEU A 63 9.63 4.20 -7.13
CA LEU A 63 10.03 3.55 -8.37
C LEU A 63 9.94 2.02 -8.32
N PRO A 64 10.47 1.33 -7.30
CA PRO A 64 10.30 -0.11 -7.19
C PRO A 64 8.86 -0.56 -6.98
N GLY A 65 8.04 0.24 -6.29
CA GLY A 65 6.61 -0.03 -6.17
C GLY A 65 5.91 0.03 -7.54
N ALA A 66 6.21 1.06 -8.34
CA ALA A 66 5.72 1.19 -9.70
C ALA A 66 6.22 0.06 -10.61
N ALA A 67 7.48 -0.35 -10.47
CA ALA A 67 8.04 -1.46 -11.21
C ALA A 67 7.39 -2.80 -10.82
N ALA A 68 7.08 -3.02 -9.55
CA ALA A 68 6.37 -4.21 -9.09
C ALA A 68 4.96 -4.29 -9.69
N ILE A 69 4.24 -3.17 -9.73
CA ILE A 69 2.93 -3.07 -10.41
C ILE A 69 3.08 -3.41 -11.90
N ALA A 70 4.06 -2.81 -12.57
CA ALA A 70 4.29 -3.06 -13.99
C ALA A 70 4.67 -4.53 -14.25
N GLY A 71 5.48 -5.14 -13.39
CA GLY A 71 5.85 -6.55 -13.44
C GLY A 71 4.64 -7.47 -13.26
N TRP A 72 3.77 -7.18 -12.29
CA TRP A 72 2.51 -7.89 -12.11
C TRP A 72 1.67 -7.86 -13.39
N ILE A 73 1.37 -6.66 -13.88
CA ILE A 73 0.50 -6.48 -15.04
C ILE A 73 1.10 -7.12 -16.30
N ALA A 74 2.41 -6.96 -16.52
CA ALA A 74 3.09 -7.58 -17.66
C ALA A 74 2.99 -9.11 -17.61
N VAL A 75 3.21 -9.72 -16.45
CA VAL A 75 3.12 -11.17 -16.30
C VAL A 75 1.68 -11.65 -16.44
N THR A 76 0.70 -10.96 -15.82
CA THR A 76 -0.71 -11.37 -15.90
C THR A 76 -1.28 -11.25 -17.31
N LEU A 77 -0.88 -10.23 -18.09
CA LEU A 77 -1.40 -10.03 -19.44
C LEU A 77 -0.67 -10.85 -20.50
N TYR A 78 0.63 -11.09 -20.35
CA TYR A 78 1.43 -11.71 -21.41
C TYR A 78 1.87 -13.13 -21.10
N ALA A 79 2.14 -13.49 -19.84
CA ALA A 79 2.69 -14.81 -19.51
C ALA A 79 1.63 -15.78 -18.97
N VAL A 80 0.73 -15.31 -18.09
CA VAL A 80 -0.34 -16.14 -17.49
C VAL A 80 -1.29 -16.78 -18.52
N PRO A 81 -1.73 -16.10 -19.60
CA PRO A 81 -2.67 -16.69 -20.55
C PRO A 81 -2.09 -17.87 -21.34
N GLU A 82 -0.77 -17.94 -21.48
CA GLU A 82 -0.06 -18.99 -22.21
C GLU A 82 0.19 -20.25 -21.35
N LEU A 83 -0.12 -20.18 -20.05
CA LEU A 83 0.13 -21.26 -19.11
C LEU A 83 -1.11 -22.12 -18.85
N ASN A 84 -0.88 -23.42 -18.78
CA ASN A 84 -1.88 -24.37 -18.31
C ASN A 84 -2.27 -24.09 -16.85
N ALA A 85 -3.49 -24.47 -16.48
CA ALA A 85 -3.95 -24.36 -15.10
C ALA A 85 -3.01 -25.14 -14.14
N GLY A 86 -2.55 -24.46 -13.09
CA GLY A 86 -1.66 -25.04 -12.10
C GLY A 86 -0.99 -23.99 -11.22
N PRO A 87 -0.25 -24.41 -10.18
CA PRO A 87 0.32 -23.51 -9.17
C PRO A 87 1.25 -22.44 -9.76
N VAL A 88 1.97 -22.77 -10.83
CA VAL A 88 2.86 -21.84 -11.51
C VAL A 88 2.08 -20.64 -12.04
N ARG A 89 0.90 -20.86 -12.64
CA ARG A 89 0.06 -19.81 -13.19
C ARG A 89 -0.40 -18.83 -12.10
N ASP A 90 -0.73 -19.33 -10.92
CA ASP A 90 -1.29 -18.52 -9.83
C ASP A 90 -0.22 -17.66 -9.13
N TYR A 91 1.01 -18.17 -8.99
CA TYR A 91 2.10 -17.45 -8.32
C TYR A 91 3.00 -16.65 -9.26
N LEU A 92 2.94 -16.87 -10.58
CA LEU A 92 3.81 -16.18 -11.53
C LEU A 92 3.66 -14.64 -11.47
N PRO A 93 2.45 -14.06 -11.41
CA PRO A 93 2.30 -12.60 -11.30
C PRO A 93 3.01 -12.01 -10.09
N LEU A 94 2.92 -12.69 -8.95
CA LEU A 94 3.58 -12.27 -7.71
C LEU A 94 5.10 -12.36 -7.86
N ALA A 95 5.61 -13.46 -8.44
CA ALA A 95 7.03 -13.61 -8.72
C ALA A 95 7.54 -12.52 -9.68
N GLY A 96 6.77 -12.18 -10.71
CA GLY A 96 7.04 -11.08 -11.63
C GLY A 96 7.11 -9.72 -10.94
N ALA A 97 6.16 -9.43 -10.07
CA ALA A 97 6.13 -8.19 -9.29
C ALA A 97 7.35 -8.07 -8.36
N ILE A 98 7.69 -9.14 -7.63
CA ILE A 98 8.84 -9.17 -6.73
C ILE A 98 10.13 -8.97 -7.52
N LEU A 99 10.30 -9.68 -8.64
CA LEU A 99 11.49 -9.58 -9.47
C LEU A 99 11.65 -8.18 -10.08
N ALA A 100 10.56 -7.61 -10.62
CA ALA A 100 10.59 -6.27 -11.20
C ALA A 100 10.89 -5.19 -10.14
N GLY A 101 10.27 -5.28 -8.96
CA GLY A 101 10.56 -4.40 -7.84
C GLY A 101 12.02 -4.53 -7.35
N PHE A 102 12.53 -5.75 -7.24
CA PHE A 102 13.93 -6.01 -6.88
C PHE A 102 14.91 -5.39 -7.89
N LEU A 103 14.70 -5.64 -9.18
CA LEU A 103 15.53 -5.09 -10.25
C LEU A 103 15.48 -3.55 -10.24
N ALA A 104 14.30 -2.95 -10.11
CA ALA A 104 14.18 -1.50 -10.03
C ALA A 104 14.87 -0.91 -8.80
N THR A 105 14.85 -1.62 -7.67
CA THR A 105 15.57 -1.20 -6.46
C THR A 105 17.08 -1.17 -6.72
N MET A 106 17.62 -2.22 -7.34
CA MET A 106 19.05 -2.33 -7.65
C MET A 106 19.50 -1.33 -8.72
N ILE A 107 18.66 -1.11 -9.74
CA ILE A 107 19.00 -0.27 -10.90
C ILE A 107 18.76 1.21 -10.65
N PHE A 108 17.64 1.61 -10.02
CA PHE A 108 17.28 3.02 -9.91
C PHE A 108 17.53 3.58 -8.52
N SER A 109 17.07 2.89 -7.48
CA SER A 109 17.15 3.41 -6.10
C SER A 109 18.59 3.59 -5.63
N ARG A 110 19.52 2.74 -6.12
CA ARG A 110 20.97 2.92 -5.94
C ARG A 110 21.48 4.27 -6.44
N PHE A 111 21.18 4.62 -7.69
CA PHE A 111 21.67 5.86 -8.30
C PHE A 111 21.06 7.09 -7.63
N ILE A 112 19.77 7.01 -7.32
CA ILE A 112 19.04 8.14 -6.73
C ILE A 112 19.50 8.39 -5.29
N LEU A 113 19.63 7.33 -4.47
CA LEU A 113 20.03 7.47 -3.08
C LEU A 113 21.54 7.66 -2.91
N GLY A 114 22.37 7.16 -3.85
CA GLY A 114 23.83 7.28 -3.79
C GLY A 114 24.48 6.40 -2.71
N ILE A 115 23.85 5.28 -2.36
CA ILE A 115 24.32 4.34 -1.33
C ILE A 115 24.70 3.00 -1.97
N THR A 116 25.46 2.17 -1.26
CA THR A 116 25.81 0.80 -1.66
C THR A 116 24.57 -0.09 -1.80
N GLU A 117 24.65 -1.08 -2.70
CA GLU A 117 23.53 -1.98 -3.06
C GLU A 117 22.87 -2.64 -1.85
N GLY A 118 23.67 -3.23 -0.95
CA GLY A 118 23.14 -3.90 0.24
C GLY A 118 22.37 -2.96 1.18
N LYS A 119 22.82 -1.70 1.32
CA LYS A 119 22.14 -0.71 2.16
C LYS A 119 20.82 -0.27 1.55
N VAL A 120 20.78 -0.07 0.24
CA VAL A 120 19.54 0.27 -0.49
C VAL A 120 18.53 -0.87 -0.35
N PHE A 121 18.97 -2.11 -0.56
CA PHE A 121 18.10 -3.28 -0.44
C PHE A 121 17.50 -3.43 0.97
N ILE A 122 18.33 -3.37 2.02
CA ILE A 122 17.86 -3.46 3.41
C ILE A 122 16.95 -2.28 3.76
N SER A 123 17.33 -1.05 3.35
CA SER A 123 16.48 0.14 3.52
C SER A 123 15.10 -0.08 2.93
N MET A 124 15.04 -0.60 1.71
CA MET A 124 13.81 -0.85 0.99
C MET A 124 12.92 -1.85 1.73
N ILE A 125 13.50 -2.98 2.16
CA ILE A 125 12.78 -4.01 2.92
C ILE A 125 12.20 -3.41 4.20
N MET A 126 12.99 -2.66 4.96
CA MET A 126 12.53 -2.03 6.19
C MET A 126 11.42 -1.02 5.92
N THR A 127 11.56 -0.19 4.88
CA THR A 127 10.52 0.78 4.50
C THR A 127 9.22 0.08 4.12
N TYR A 128 9.25 -0.95 3.27
CA TYR A 128 8.04 -1.67 2.89
C TYR A 128 7.44 -2.50 4.03
N ALA A 129 8.27 -3.02 4.94
CA ALA A 129 7.78 -3.66 6.16
C ALA A 129 7.02 -2.66 7.04
N CYS A 130 7.51 -1.42 7.19
CA CYS A 130 6.80 -0.35 7.87
C CYS A 130 5.48 0.00 7.17
N VAL A 131 5.47 0.08 5.84
CA VAL A 131 4.25 0.34 5.06
C VAL A 131 3.22 -0.77 5.27
N ALA A 132 3.61 -2.04 5.16
CA ALA A 132 2.72 -3.18 5.39
C ALA A 132 2.16 -3.19 6.82
N GLY A 133 3.01 -2.97 7.82
CA GLY A 133 2.59 -2.87 9.22
C GLY A 133 1.62 -1.71 9.46
N ALA A 134 1.85 -0.56 8.83
CA ALA A 134 0.99 0.60 8.97
C ALA A 134 -0.36 0.43 8.25
N ILE A 135 -0.40 -0.24 7.10
CA ILE A 135 -1.67 -0.60 6.43
C ILE A 135 -2.47 -1.53 7.33
N PHE A 136 -1.84 -2.54 7.93
CA PHE A 136 -2.50 -3.49 8.82
C PHE A 136 -3.09 -2.80 10.06
N ILE A 137 -2.30 -1.97 10.75
CA ILE A 137 -2.75 -1.23 11.93
C ILE A 137 -3.81 -0.19 11.54
N GLY A 138 -3.55 0.55 10.46
CA GLY A 138 -4.44 1.59 9.93
C GLY A 138 -5.83 1.05 9.60
N GLY A 139 -5.90 -0.10 8.92
CA GLY A 139 -7.16 -0.77 8.62
C GLY A 139 -7.95 -1.18 9.88
N SER A 140 -7.27 -1.63 10.93
CA SER A 140 -7.92 -1.94 12.21
C SER A 140 -8.45 -0.70 12.93
N LEU A 141 -7.71 0.42 12.87
CA LEU A 141 -8.10 1.67 13.52
C LEU A 141 -9.33 2.28 12.87
N VAL A 142 -9.42 2.26 11.54
CA VAL A 142 -10.58 2.77 10.80
C VAL A 142 -11.84 2.03 11.21
N LYS A 143 -11.80 0.69 11.27
CA LYS A 143 -12.95 -0.12 11.70
C LYS A 143 -13.41 0.21 13.12
N ASN A 144 -12.47 0.43 14.03
CA ASN A 144 -12.78 0.78 15.41
C ASN A 144 -13.39 2.19 15.53
N VAL A 145 -12.89 3.15 14.75
CA VAL A 145 -13.44 4.52 14.71
C VAL A 145 -14.84 4.53 14.12
N ASP A 146 -15.06 3.83 13.00
CA ASP A 146 -16.38 3.74 12.37
C ASP A 146 -17.41 3.11 13.33
N SER A 147 -17.04 2.01 14.01
CA SER A 147 -17.90 1.37 15.02
C SER A 147 -18.19 2.28 16.21
N GLY A 148 -17.22 3.10 16.61
CA GLY A 148 -17.38 4.08 17.69
C GLY A 148 -18.34 5.21 17.31
N LEU A 149 -18.24 5.72 16.08
CA LEU A 149 -19.13 6.76 15.56
C LEU A 149 -20.58 6.25 15.45
N GLU A 150 -20.77 5.03 14.92
CA GLU A 150 -22.09 4.40 14.82
C GLU A 150 -22.71 4.18 16.21
N SER A 151 -21.92 3.78 17.20
CA SER A 151 -22.40 3.64 18.59
C SER A 151 -22.81 4.98 19.21
N LEU A 152 -22.11 6.08 18.89
CA LEU A 152 -22.46 7.41 19.37
C LEU A 152 -23.73 7.95 18.70
N GLU A 153 -23.87 7.72 17.40
CA GLU A 153 -25.07 8.11 16.64
C GLU A 153 -26.30 7.37 17.16
N ASN A 154 -26.20 6.06 17.39
CA ASN A 154 -27.28 5.27 17.99
C ASN A 154 -27.66 5.77 19.38
N LYS A 155 -26.68 6.09 20.24
CA LYS A 155 -26.94 6.68 21.57
C LYS A 155 -27.59 8.06 21.51
N GLN A 156 -27.26 8.87 20.50
CA GLN A 156 -27.92 10.17 20.32
C GLN A 156 -29.37 10.00 19.87
N ASN A 157 -29.63 9.07 18.95
CA ASN A 157 -30.98 8.76 18.47
C ASN A 157 -31.87 8.20 19.59
N GLU A 158 -31.33 7.31 20.44
CA GLU A 158 -32.04 6.81 21.63
C GLU A 158 -32.43 7.95 22.58
N ARG A 159 -31.51 8.88 22.88
CA ARG A 159 -31.80 10.03 23.75
C ARG A 159 -32.82 11.00 23.15
N GLN A 160 -32.80 11.19 21.83
CA GLN A 160 -33.79 12.03 21.14
C GLN A 160 -35.18 11.38 21.18
N GLN A 161 -35.27 10.07 20.91
CA GLN A 161 -36.54 9.34 21.04
C GLN A 161 -37.07 9.36 22.48
N GLU A 162 -36.20 9.21 23.48
CA GLU A 162 -36.59 9.31 24.89
C GLU A 162 -37.11 10.71 25.21
N SER A 163 -36.43 11.78 24.78
CA SER A 163 -36.89 13.17 24.99
C SER A 163 -38.21 13.48 24.27
N ASP A 164 -38.39 13.01 23.04
CA ASP A 164 -39.64 13.21 22.28
C ASP A 164 -40.81 12.43 22.90
N SER A 165 -40.56 11.26 23.50
CA SER A 165 -41.58 10.49 24.21
C SER A 165 -42.03 11.16 25.52
N ILE A 166 -41.13 11.90 26.19
CA ILE A 166 -41.45 12.64 27.41
C ILE A 166 -42.27 13.91 27.11
N LEU A 167 -42.07 14.52 25.93
CA LEU A 167 -42.79 15.73 25.51
C LEU A 167 -44.20 15.47 24.97
N GLN A 168 -44.60 14.21 24.76
CA GLN A 168 -45.95 13.82 24.33
C GLN A 168 -46.93 13.52 25.47
N TYR A 169 -46.49 13.63 26.72
CA TYR A 169 -47.31 13.56 27.93
C TYR A 169 -47.45 14.94 28.60
#